data_AF-A0A8T5T225-F1
#
_entry.id   AF-A0A8T5T225-F1
#
_cell.length_a   1.000
_cell.length_b   1.000
_cell.length_c   1.000
_cell.angle_alpha   90.00
_cell.angle_beta   90.00
_cell.angle_gamma   90.00
#
_symmetry.space_group_name_H-M   'P 1'
#
loop_
_entity.id
_entity.type
_entity.pdbx_description
1 polymer ?
#
loop_
_entity_poly.entity_id
_entity_poly.type
_entity_poly.pdbx_seq_one_letter_code
_entity_poly.pdbx_strand_id
1 'polypeptide(L)' 'MPNIEIISIPSHKIIEEGDDLLEILTESMKLESLNFQQNDVLIVASKVVSVTEKRVISFSAISPTPLAEKLAEQMHTAAE' A
#
# COMPACT_ATOMS: atom_id res chain seq x y z
N MET A 1 -32.15 9.01 -7.08
CA MET A 1 -31.17 7.90 -7.12
C MET A 1 -30.14 8.15 -6.04
N PRO A 2 -29.63 7.13 -5.33
CA PRO A 2 -28.51 7.34 -4.41
C PRO A 2 -27.28 7.83 -5.20
N ASN A 3 -26.54 8.77 -4.61
CA ASN A 3 -25.31 9.32 -5.18
C ASN A 3 -24.11 8.69 -4.48
N ILE A 4 -23.02 8.44 -5.19
CA ILE A 4 -21.76 7.93 -4.64
C ILE A 4 -20.70 9.00 -4.84
N GLU A 5 -19.97 9.30 -3.79
CA GLU A 5 -18.80 10.17 -3.83
C GLU A 5 -17.55 9.35 -3.50
N ILE A 6 -16.46 9.61 -4.23
CA ILE A 6 -15.16 8.98 -4.00
C ILE A 6 -14.16 10.11 -3.78
N ILE A 7 -13.64 10.19 -2.55
CA ILE A 7 -12.72 11.23 -2.13
C ILE A 7 -11.35 10.60 -1.87
N SER A 8 -10.32 11.09 -2.54
CA SER A 8 -8.94 10.68 -2.27
C SER A 8 -8.41 11.36 -1.01
N ILE A 9 -7.70 10.60 -0.17
CA ILE A 9 -6.97 11.13 0.99
C ILE A 9 -5.47 11.06 0.68
N PRO A 10 -4.83 12.14 0.19
CA PRO A 10 -3.39 12.14 -0.05
C PRO A 10 -2.61 12.00 1.26
N SER A 11 -1.57 11.17 1.25
CA SER A 11 -0.68 11.03 2.40
C SER A 11 0.12 12.32 2.58
N HIS A 12 0.20 12.83 3.80
CA HIS A 12 0.97 14.03 4.12
C HIS A 12 2.48 13.78 4.13
N LYS A 13 2.89 12.50 4.15
CA LYS A 13 4.29 12.06 4.07
C LYS A 13 4.45 10.76 3.28
N ILE A 14 5.70 10.40 2.98
CA ILE A 14 6.04 9.06 2.50
C ILE A 14 5.84 8.07 3.64
N ILE A 15 5.19 6.94 3.36
CA ILE A 15 4.94 5.87 4.33
C ILE A 15 6.18 4.99 4.40
N GLU A 16 6.70 4.81 5.61
CA GLU A 16 7.91 4.07 5.91
C GLU A 16 7.61 2.88 6.84
N GLU A 17 8.61 2.00 7.00
CA GLU A 17 8.47 0.82 7.85
C GLU A 17 8.26 1.19 9.32
N GLY A 18 7.26 0.57 9.95
CA GLY A 18 6.93 0.80 11.36
C GLY A 18 6.14 2.08 11.65
N ASP A 19 5.78 2.85 10.62
CA ASP A 19 4.83 3.96 10.75
C ASP A 19 3.46 3.51 11.25
N ASP A 20 2.77 4.38 12.01
CA ASP A 20 1.36 4.20 12.34
C ASP A 20 0.49 4.75 11.19
N LEU A 21 -0.16 3.82 10.48
CA LEU A 21 -1.02 4.16 9.33
C LEU A 21 -2.25 4.99 9.73
N LEU A 22 -2.81 4.78 10.94
CA LEU A 22 -3.97 5.53 11.42
C LEU A 22 -3.58 6.96 11.81
N GLU A 23 -2.41 7.14 12.41
CA GLU A 23 -1.88 8.48 12.69
C GLU A 23 -1.69 9.25 11.39
N ILE A 24 -1.04 8.64 10.39
CA ILE A 24 -0.83 9.25 9.07
C ILE A 24 -2.15 9.64 8.41
N LEU A 25 -3.13 8.72 8.40
CA LEU A 25 -4.45 8.96 7.86
C LEU A 25 -5.13 10.14 8.56
N THR A 26 -5.10 10.18 9.90
CA THR A 26 -5.77 11.21 10.68
C THR A 26 -5.15 12.59 10.44
N GLU A 27 -3.83 12.67 10.31
CA GLU A 27 -3.13 13.92 9.96
C GLU A 27 -3.42 14.38 8.54
N SER A 28 -3.41 13.46 7.57
CA SER A 28 -3.81 13.74 6.19
C SER A 28 -5.23 14.28 6.08
N MET A 29 -6.18 13.66 6.79
CA MET A 29 -7.57 14.14 6.80
C MET A 29 -7.70 15.54 7.40
N LYS A 30 -6.95 15.84 8.47
CA LYS A 30 -6.93 17.20 9.06
C LYS A 30 -6.42 18.24 8.06
N LEU A 31 -5.34 17.94 7.34
CA LEU A 31 -4.77 18.86 6.34
C LEU A 31 -5.73 19.13 5.17
N GLU A 32 -6.45 18.09 4.74
CA GLU A 32 -7.45 18.20 3.67
C GLU A 32 -8.84 18.66 4.17
N SER A 33 -8.95 18.98 5.47
CA SER A 33 -10.23 19.36 6.12
C SER A 33 -11.36 18.34 5.91
N LEU A 34 -11.01 17.05 5.82
CA LEU A 34 -11.93 15.93 5.64
C LEU A 34 -12.39 15.38 6.99
N ASN A 35 -13.65 14.96 7.05
CA ASN A 35 -14.24 14.30 8.21
C ASN A 35 -15.07 13.11 7.75
N PHE A 36 -14.96 11.98 8.44
CA PHE A 36 -15.83 10.83 8.18
C PHE A 36 -17.27 11.14 8.59
N GLN A 37 -18.20 10.66 7.78
CA GLN A 37 -19.61 10.62 8.09
C GLN A 37 -20.05 9.20 8.43
N GLN A 38 -21.21 9.10 9.07
CA GLN A 38 -21.81 7.80 9.36
C GLN A 38 -22.05 7.02 8.06
N ASN A 39 -21.58 5.78 8.02
CA ASN A 39 -21.64 4.86 6.87
C ASN A 39 -20.63 5.12 5.75
N ASP A 40 -19.63 5.98 5.97
CA ASP A 40 -18.47 6.06 5.08
C ASP A 40 -17.68 4.75 5.08
N VAL A 41 -17.04 4.46 3.94
CA VAL A 41 -16.15 3.31 3.77
C VAL A 41 -14.75 3.82 3.47
N LEU A 42 -13.81 3.52 4.37
CA LEU A 42 -12.39 3.75 4.14
C LEU A 42 -11.80 2.60 3.32
N ILE A 43 -11.16 2.92 2.20
CA ILE A 43 -10.44 1.97 1.34
C ILE A 43 -8.95 2.24 1.48
N VAL A 44 -8.18 1.19 1.80
CA VAL A 44 -6.72 1.24 1.94
C VAL A 44 -6.10 0.18 1.03
N ALA A 45 -5.09 0.58 0.25
CA ALA A 45 -4.35 -0.36 -0.58
C ALA A 45 -3.46 -1.28 0.28
N SER A 46 -3.34 -2.56 -0.09
CA SER A 46 -2.53 -3.54 0.65
C SER A 46 -1.04 -3.17 0.75
N LYS A 47 -0.53 -2.40 -0.22
CA LYS A 47 0.89 -1.98 -0.25
C LYS A 47 1.27 -1.15 0.98
N VAL A 48 0.45 -0.17 1.37
CA VAL A 48 0.80 0.71 2.50
C VAL A 48 0.76 -0.04 3.83
N VAL A 49 -0.21 -0.95 3.98
CA VAL A 49 -0.29 -1.87 5.12
C VAL A 49 0.96 -2.76 5.18
N SER A 50 1.37 -3.31 4.05
CA SER A 50 2.58 -4.15 3.97
C SER A 50 3.86 -3.40 4.36
N VAL A 51 3.97 -2.12 3.96
CA VAL A 51 5.13 -1.28 4.33
C VAL A 51 5.15 -1.05 5.84
N THR A 52 4.04 -0.60 6.44
CA THR A 52 3.99 -0.33 7.89
C THR A 52 4.22 -1.60 8.72
N GLU A 53 3.77 -2.77 8.23
CA GLU A 53 3.98 -4.08 8.84
C GLU A 53 5.37 -4.71 8.57
N LYS A 54 6.32 -3.97 7.99
CA LYS A 54 7.70 -4.43 7.73
C LYS A 54 7.75 -5.65 6.79
N ARG A 55 6.92 -5.64 5.76
CA ARG A 55 6.86 -6.69 4.71
C ARG A 55 7.64 -6.30 3.46
N VAL A 56 8.58 -5.37 3.57
CA VAL A 56 9.49 -4.98 2.48
C VAL A 56 10.79 -5.75 2.65
N ILE A 57 11.31 -6.29 1.54
CA ILE A 57 12.59 -7.01 1.52
C ILE A 57 13.36 -6.59 0.28
N SER A 58 14.68 -6.50 0.40
CA SER A 58 15.53 -6.29 -0.76
C SER A 58 15.50 -7.52 -1.66
N PHE A 59 15.31 -7.33 -2.95
CA PHE A 59 15.42 -8.39 -3.94
C PHE A 59 16.78 -9.10 -3.86
N SER A 60 17.86 -8.36 -3.62
CA SER A 60 19.21 -8.91 -3.47
C SER A 60 19.41 -9.78 -2.22
N ALA A 61 18.49 -9.71 -1.25
CA ALA A 61 18.52 -10.54 -0.05
C ALA A 61 17.89 -11.93 -0.27
N ILE A 62 17.30 -12.17 -1.45
CA ILE A 62 16.64 -13.44 -1.79
C ILE A 62 17.58 -14.30 -2.63
N SER A 63 17.86 -15.52 -2.18
CA SER A 63 18.49 -16.55 -3.01
C SER A 63 17.41 -17.44 -3.63
N PRO A 64 17.32 -17.54 -4.97
CA PRO A 64 16.31 -18.35 -5.61
C PRO A 64 16.55 -19.84 -5.33
N THR A 65 15.46 -20.61 -5.25
CA THR A 65 15.53 -22.07 -5.19
C THR A 65 15.62 -22.63 -6.62
N PRO A 66 16.12 -23.87 -6.82
CA PRO A 66 16.14 -24.49 -8.14
C PRO A 66 14.76 -24.54 -8.83
N LEU A 67 13.68 -24.65 -8.03
CA LEU A 67 12.31 -24.57 -8.57
C LEU A 67 11.97 -23.16 -9.05
N ALA A 68 12.37 -22.12 -8.30
CA ALA A 68 12.13 -20.73 -8.69
C ALA A 68 12.90 -20.35 -9.96
N GLU A 69 14.14 -20.83 -10.13
CA GLU A 69 14.93 -20.64 -11.35
C GLU A 69 14.25 -21.29 -12.56
N LYS A 70 13.83 -22.55 -12.43
CA LYS A 70 13.08 -23.25 -13.48
C LYS A 70 11.77 -22.55 -13.85
N LEU A 71 11.04 -22.03 -12.86
CA LEU A 71 9.82 -21.25 -13.10
C LEU A 71 10.15 -19.96 -13.86
N ALA A 72 11.22 -19.26 -13.51
CA ALA A 72 11.64 -18.04 -14.19
C ALA A 72 11.99 -18.27 -15.67
N GLU A 73 12.63 -19.40 -16.00
CA GLU A 73 12.89 -19.80 -17.39
C GLU A 73 11.59 -20.06 -18.17
N GLN A 74 10.59 -20.66 -17.54
CA GLN A 74 9.29 -20.96 -18.17
C GLN A 74 8.43 -19.72 -18.37
N MET A 75 8.57 -18.73 -17.49
CA MET A 75 7.75 -17.52 -17.47
C MET A 75 8.40 -16.34 -18.21
N HIS A 76 9.37 -16.60 -19.09
CA HIS A 76 10.13 -15.57 -19.81
C HIS A 76 9.24 -14.58 -20.61
N THR A 77 8.73 -13.55 -19.93
CA THR A 77 8.55 -12.22 -20.49
C THR A 77 9.84 -11.48 -20.21
N ALA A 78 10.54 -11.06 -21.27
CA ALA A 78 11.74 -10.25 -21.19
C ALA A 78 11.48 -9.08 -20.21
N ALA A 79 12.21 -9.06 -19.10
CA ALA A 79 12.27 -7.92 -18.22
C ALA A 79 13.31 -6.96 -18.81
N GLU A 80 12.83 -5.94 -19.51
CA GLU A 80 13.54 -4.66 -19.67
C GLU A 80 13.15 -3.72 -18.53
#